data_AF-A0A7L3WAL2-F1
#
_entry.id   AF-A0A7L3WAL2-F1
#
_cell.length_a   1.000
_cell.length_b   1.000
_cell.length_c   1.000
_cell.angle_alpha   90.00
_cell.angle_beta   90.00
_cell.angle_gamma   90.00
#
_symmetry.space_group_name_H-M   'P 1'
#
loop_
_entity.id
_entity.type
_entity.pdbx_description
1 polymer ?
#
loop_
_entity_poly.entity_id
_entity_poly.type
_entity_poly.pdbx_seq_one_letter_code
_entity_poly.pdbx_strand_id
1 'polypeptide(L)' 'RLAVGCVIELVFKVATGELKNGFAVVRPPGHHAEESTPMGFCYFNSVAIAAKLLQQRLNVSKIL' A
#
# COMPACT_ATOMS: atom_id res chain seq x y z
N ARG A 1 4.30 -1.65 10.42
CA ARG A 1 4.79 -0.32 9.98
C ARG A 1 5.78 -0.43 8.81
N LEU A 2 6.83 -1.27 8.89
CA LEU A 2 7.79 -1.47 7.78
C LEU A 2 7.15 -2.01 6.49
N ALA A 3 6.31 -3.06 6.58
CA ALA A 3 5.62 -3.64 5.42
C ALA A 3 4.81 -2.59 4.62
N VAL A 4 4.11 -1.69 5.32
CA VAL A 4 3.36 -0.58 4.71
C VAL A 4 4.31 0.35 3.96
N GLY A 5 5.45 0.72 4.57
CA GLY A 5 6.46 1.57 3.94
C GLY A 5 7.04 0.96 2.67
N CYS A 6 7.39 -0.33 2.69
CA CYS A 6 7.90 -1.02 1.50
C CYS A 6 6.88 -1.04 0.34
N VAL A 7 5.60 -1.27 0.64
CA VAL A 7 4.54 -1.24 -0.38
C VAL A 7 4.36 0.18 -0.93
N ILE A 8 4.36 1.21 -0.06
CA ILE A 8 4.27 2.61 -0.49
C ILE A 8 5.42 2.97 -1.44
N GLU A 9 6.66 2.70 -1.05
CA GLU A 9 7.83 3.00 -1.89
C GLU A 9 7.71 2.36 -3.28
N LEU A 10 7.40 1.06 -3.32
CA LEU A 10 7.25 0.35 -4.58
C LEU A 10 6.12 0.91 -5.44
N VAL A 11 4.95 1.16 -4.84
CA VAL A 11 3.77 1.69 -5.53
C VAL A 11 4.03 3.09 -6.07
N PHE A 12 4.71 3.96 -5.31
CA PHE A 12 5.04 5.30 -5.78
C PHE A 12 6.03 5.26 -6.94
N LYS A 13 7.10 4.46 -6.86
CA LYS A 13 8.08 4.29 -7.95
C LYS A 13 7.44 3.77 -9.23
N VAL A 14 6.46 2.87 -9.13
CA VAL A 14 5.70 2.41 -10.30
C VAL A 14 4.74 3.49 -10.81
N ALA A 15 4.01 4.15 -9.91
CA ALA A 15 3.03 5.18 -10.29
C ALA A 15 3.66 6.42 -10.93
N THR A 16 4.90 6.77 -10.57
CA THR A 16 5.67 7.88 -11.17
C THR A 16 6.46 7.48 -12.41
N GLY A 17 6.43 6.20 -12.81
CA GLY A 17 7.15 5.70 -13.98
C GLY A 17 8.64 5.47 -13.78
N GLU A 18 9.18 5.58 -12.55
CA GLU A 18 10.56 5.20 -12.25
C GLU A 18 10.77 3.69 -12.45
N LEU A 19 9.74 2.88 -12.17
CA LEU A 19 9.70 1.45 -12.41
C LEU A 19 8.50 1.08 -13.29
N LYS A 20 8.67 0.05 -14.12
CA LYS A 20 7.55 -0.48 -14.95
C LYS A 20 6.55 -1.28 -14.14
N ASN A 21 7.01 -2.06 -13.16
CA ASN A 21 6.22 -2.94 -12.32
C ASN A 21 6.95 -3.25 -11.00
N GLY A 22 6.31 -4.02 -10.13
CA GLY A 22 6.91 -4.39 -8.85
C GLY A 22 6.16 -5.52 -8.14
N PHE A 23 6.87 -6.26 -7.30
CA PHE A 23 6.30 -7.21 -6.35
C PHE A 23 6.92 -7.00 -4.96
N ALA A 24 6.10 -6.73 -3.95
CA ALA A 24 6.55 -6.49 -2.58
C ALA A 24 6.49 -7.78 -1.74
N VAL A 25 7.65 -8.37 -1.43
CA VAL A 25 7.76 -9.51 -0.50
C VAL A 25 7.75 -8.99 0.94
N VAL A 26 6.57 -8.87 1.54
CA VAL A 26 6.39 -8.23 2.85
C VAL A 26 5.60 -9.07 3.84
N ARG A 27 5.84 -8.85 5.13
CA ARG A 27 5.06 -9.38 6.26
C ARG A 27 4.99 -8.38 7.42
N PRO A 28 3.97 -8.43 8.29
CA PRO A 28 2.75 -9.25 8.22
C PRO A 28 1.81 -8.85 7.07
N PRO A 29 0.75 -9.64 6.76
CA PRO A 29 -0.28 -9.22 5.81
C PRO A 29 -1.06 -7.99 6.29
N GLY A 30 -1.92 -7.44 5.44
CA GLY A 30 -2.67 -6.22 5.76
C GLY A 30 -4.17 -6.20 5.43
N HIS A 31 -4.66 -7.04 4.52
CA HIS A 31 -6.00 -6.87 3.94
C HIS A 31 -7.20 -7.07 4.89
N HIS A 32 -7.00 -7.64 6.07
CA HIS A 32 -8.05 -7.80 7.08
C HIS A 32 -8.03 -6.72 8.16
N ALA A 33 -7.02 -5.85 8.19
CA ALA A 33 -6.97 -4.77 9.17
C ALA A 33 -8.03 -3.71 8.80
N GLU A 34 -9.01 -3.53 9.68
CA GLU A 34 -10.00 -2.46 9.59
C GLU A 34 -9.41 -1.14 10.12
N GLU A 35 -10.21 -0.07 10.17
CA GLU A 35 -9.78 1.24 10.66
C GLU A 35 -9.26 1.19 12.11
N SER A 36 -9.98 0.49 12.99
CA SER A 36 -9.67 0.40 14.43
C SER A 36 -9.58 -1.03 14.97
N THR A 37 -9.55 -2.04 14.09
CA THR A 37 -9.56 -3.47 14.48
C THR A 37 -8.44 -4.24 13.78
N PRO A 38 -7.44 -4.77 14.51
CA PRO A 38 -6.48 -5.73 13.97
C PRO A 38 -7.06 -7.15 14.02
N MET A 39 -6.96 -7.92 12.93
CA MET A 39 -7.41 -9.31 12.87
C MET A 39 -6.72 -10.09 11.74
N GLY A 40 -6.76 -11.43 11.79
CA GLY A 40 -6.19 -12.28 10.72
C GLY A 40 -4.71 -11.99 10.43
N PHE A 41 -3.91 -11.79 11.49
CA PHE A 41 -2.50 -11.37 11.42
C PHE A 41 -2.24 -9.98 10.80
N CYS A 42 -3.30 -9.24 10.45
CA CYS A 42 -3.22 -7.92 9.84
C CYS A 42 -3.34 -6.83 10.90
N TYR A 43 -2.35 -5.94 10.96
CA TYR A 43 -2.37 -4.75 11.84
C TYR A 43 -2.61 -3.45 11.08
N PHE A 44 -2.14 -3.36 9.84
CA PHE A 44 -2.34 -2.20 8.97
C PHE A 44 -2.57 -2.68 7.55
N ASN A 45 -3.54 -2.07 6.86
CA ASN A 45 -3.84 -2.42 5.48
C ASN A 45 -2.90 -1.70 4.49
N SER A 46 -1.74 -2.32 4.23
CA SER A 46 -0.69 -1.75 3.36
C SER A 46 -1.21 -1.33 1.98
N VAL A 47 -2.07 -2.14 1.36
CA VAL A 47 -2.61 -1.87 0.00
C VAL A 47 -3.57 -0.68 0.04
N ALA A 48 -4.51 -0.66 0.98
CA ALA A 48 -5.45 0.45 1.13
C ALA A 48 -4.74 1.78 1.45
N ILE A 49 -3.72 1.75 2.31
CA ILE A 49 -2.92 2.94 2.64
C ILE A 49 -2.18 3.45 1.39
N ALA A 50 -1.55 2.57 0.61
CA ALA A 50 -0.87 2.97 -0.62
C ALA A 50 -1.85 3.61 -1.63
N ALA A 51 -3.03 3.01 -1.82
CA ALA A 51 -4.07 3.58 -2.69
C ALA A 51 -4.53 4.96 -2.21
N LYS A 52 -4.73 5.16 -0.90
CA LYS A 52 -5.09 6.47 -0.34
C LYS A 52 -4.01 7.52 -0.56
N LEU A 53 -2.74 7.15 -0.41
CA LEU A 53 -1.62 8.06 -0.65
C LEU A 53 -1.48 8.43 -2.14
N LEU A 54 -1.74 7.49 -3.07
CA LEU A 54 -1.80 7.81 -4.50
C LEU A 54 -2.88 8.83 -4.82
N GLN A 55 -4.09 8.67 -4.25
CA GLN A 55 -5.17 9.65 -4.39
C GLN A 55 -4.76 11.01 -3.84
N GLN A 56 -4.22 11.06 -2.62
CA GLN A 56 -3.93 12.30 -1.90
C GLN A 56 -2.71 13.06 -2.44
N ARG A 57 -1.66 12.35 -2.89
CA ARG A 57 -0.37 12.97 -3.24
C ARG A 57 -0.14 13.08 -4.74
N LEU A 58 -0.70 12.16 -5.53
CA LEU A 58 -0.51 12.11 -6.98
C LEU A 58 -1.82 12.35 -7.76
N ASN A 59 -2.93 12.61 -7.06
CA ASN A 59 -4.25 12.85 -7.67
C ASN A 59 -4.68 11.72 -8.64
N VAL A 60 -4.30 10.47 -8.35
CA VAL A 60 -4.69 9.33 -9.18
C VAL A 60 -6.21 9.16 -9.11
N SER A 61 -6.89 9.37 -10.23
CA SER A 61 -8.36 9.44 -10.30
C SER A 61 -9.06 8.09 -10.22
N LYS A 62 -8.37 7.02 -10.65
CA LYS A 62 -8.89 5.64 -10.65
C LYS A 62 -7.79 4.65 -10.29
N ILE A 63 -8.06 3.79 -9.31
CA ILE A 63 -7.18 2.72 -8.83
C ILE A 63 -8.03 1.45 -8.79
N LEU A 64 -7.53 0.35 -9.36
CA LEU A 64 -8.17 -0.97 -9.33
C LEU A 64 -7.65 -1.79 -8.15
#